data_AF-B4QBG2-F1
#
_entry.id   AF-B4QBG2-F1
#
_cell.length_a   1.000
_cell.length_b   1.000
_cell.length_c   1.000
_cell.angle_alpha   90.00
_cell.angle_beta   90.00
_cell.angle_gamma   90.00
#
_symmetry.space_group_name_H-M   'P 1'
#
loop_
_entity.id
_entity.type
_entity.pdbx_description
1 polymer ?
#
loop_
_entity_poly.entity_id
_entity_poly.type
_entity_poly.pdbx_seq_one_letter_code
_entity_poly.pdbx_strand_id
1 'polypeptide(L)'
;MPRISEVAASVGLLLLIGVISVDGLVKDGDYQNSLYQQNLESNSATGATASFPFLMPNVSPQTPDLYLCTPIKVDPTTTYYIVGFNPNATMNTAHHMLLYGCGEPGTSKTTWNCGEMNRASQEESASPCGPHSNSQV
;
A
#
# COMPACT_ATOMS: atom_id res chain seq x y z
N MET A 1 -11.95 47.83 47.26
CA MET A 1 -13.39 47.99 46.92
C MET A 1 -13.60 49.42 46.44
N PRO A 2 -14.39 49.75 45.41
CA PRO A 2 -14.90 49.00 44.23
C PRO A 2 -14.14 49.47 42.95
N ARG A 3 -14.34 48.95 41.74
CA ARG A 3 -15.38 49.35 40.79
C ARG A 3 -15.39 48.37 39.62
N ILE A 4 -16.44 47.58 39.57
CA ILE A 4 -16.94 46.84 38.41
C ILE A 4 -17.13 47.86 37.28
N SER A 5 -16.45 47.67 36.16
CA SER A 5 -16.76 48.36 34.91
C SER A 5 -17.16 47.32 33.89
N GLU A 6 -18.37 47.51 33.40
CA GLU A 6 -19.05 46.74 32.37
C GLU A 6 -18.17 46.64 31.12
N VAL A 7 -17.92 45.42 30.66
CA VAL A 7 -17.42 45.20 29.30
C VAL A 7 -18.64 45.02 28.42
N ALA A 8 -18.81 45.98 27.53
CA ALA A 8 -19.85 46.04 26.53
C ALA A 8 -19.92 44.74 25.71
N ALA A 9 -21.13 44.19 25.62
CA ALA A 9 -21.47 43.10 24.71
C ALA A 9 -21.20 43.55 23.27
N SER A 10 -20.13 43.05 22.66
CA SER A 10 -19.97 43.11 21.21
C SER A 10 -20.90 42.08 20.57
N VAL A 11 -22.07 42.57 20.15
CA VAL A 11 -22.97 41.91 19.21
C VAL A 11 -22.22 41.83 17.88
N GLY A 12 -21.34 40.83 17.76
CA GLY A 12 -20.37 40.78 16.68
C GLY A 12 -19.80 39.39 16.46
N LEU A 13 -20.62 38.34 16.63
CA LEU A 13 -20.32 37.02 16.06
C LEU A 13 -21.62 36.22 15.88
N LEU A 14 -22.54 36.80 15.10
CA LEU A 14 -23.48 36.00 14.32
C LEU A 14 -22.68 34.99 13.51
N LEU A 15 -23.10 33.73 13.55
CA LEU A 15 -22.52 32.53 12.90
C LEU A 15 -21.50 31.73 13.73
N LEU A 16 -21.66 31.67 15.05
CA LEU A 16 -21.26 30.44 15.75
C LEU A 16 -22.13 29.28 15.25
N ILE A 17 -21.55 28.51 14.33
CA ILE A 17 -21.65 27.05 14.25
C ILE A 17 -23.09 26.52 14.32
N GLY A 18 -23.84 26.81 13.25
CA GLY A 18 -24.83 25.86 12.80
C GLY A 18 -24.15 24.54 12.50
N VAL A 19 -24.55 23.49 13.23
CA VAL A 19 -24.79 22.13 12.70
C VAL A 19 -23.91 21.75 11.50
N ILE A 20 -22.69 21.30 11.78
CA ILE A 20 -22.07 20.31 10.90
C ILE A 20 -21.96 19.04 11.72
N SER A 21 -23.02 18.24 11.68
CA SER A 21 -22.86 16.80 11.90
C SER A 21 -21.91 16.27 10.82
N VAL A 22 -20.80 15.68 11.25
CA VAL A 22 -20.01 14.77 10.41
C VAL A 22 -20.26 13.38 10.95
N ASP A 23 -21.29 12.74 10.42
CA ASP A 23 -21.50 11.31 10.61
C ASP A 23 -20.77 10.55 9.50
N GLY A 24 -19.88 9.64 9.91
CA GLY A 24 -19.28 8.66 9.05
C GLY A 24 -18.70 7.53 9.88
N LEU A 25 -19.49 6.47 10.10
CA LEU A 25 -18.96 5.19 10.56
C LEU A 25 -18.15 4.59 9.41
N VAL A 26 -16.82 4.63 9.53
CA VAL A 26 -15.91 3.83 8.70
C VAL A 26 -16.25 2.37 8.96
N LYS A 27 -16.83 1.68 7.96
CA LYS A 27 -16.88 0.22 7.97
C LYS A 27 -15.45 -0.29 7.82
N ASP A 28 -15.07 -1.21 8.69
CA ASP A 28 -13.76 -1.87 8.70
C ASP A 28 -13.35 -2.32 7.28
N GLY A 29 -12.23 -1.81 6.77
CA GLY A 29 -11.56 -2.33 5.58
C GLY A 29 -11.14 -1.35 4.48
N ASP A 30 -11.42 -0.04 4.60
CA ASP A 30 -11.29 0.87 3.45
C ASP A 30 -9.95 1.64 3.41
N TYR A 31 -8.92 0.99 2.86
CA TYR A 31 -7.77 1.66 2.27
C TYR A 31 -7.83 1.46 0.75
N GLN A 32 -8.82 2.06 0.09
CA GLN A 32 -8.83 2.23 -1.37
C GLN A 32 -8.44 3.68 -1.70
N ASN A 33 -7.23 3.87 -2.22
CA ASN A 33 -6.81 5.18 -2.73
C ASN A 33 -7.65 5.49 -3.98
N SER A 34 -8.43 6.56 -3.92
CA SER A 34 -9.38 7.03 -4.93
C SER A 34 -8.78 7.32 -6.32
N LEU A 35 -7.46 7.31 -6.45
CA LEU A 35 -6.76 7.41 -7.73
C LEU A 35 -6.77 6.09 -8.55
N TYR A 36 -7.11 4.95 -7.95
CA TYR A 36 -7.17 3.66 -8.65
C TYR A 36 -8.45 3.45 -9.44
N GLN A 37 -9.57 3.96 -8.93
CA GLN A 37 -10.90 3.71 -9.48
C GLN A 37 -11.15 4.45 -10.81
N GLN A 38 -10.36 5.49 -11.10
CA GLN A 38 -10.50 6.27 -12.34
C GLN A 38 -10.07 5.51 -13.61
N ASN A 39 -9.36 4.38 -13.49
CA ASN A 39 -8.92 3.59 -14.66
C ASN A 39 -9.85 2.42 -15.01
N LEU A 40 -10.93 2.19 -14.24
CA LEU A 40 -11.89 1.10 -14.50
C LEU A 40 -13.00 1.47 -15.51
N GLU A 41 -13.15 2.76 -15.84
CA GLU A 41 -14.28 3.26 -16.63
C GLU A 41 -13.87 3.81 -18.01
N SER A 42 -13.03 3.11 -18.76
CA SER A 42 -12.82 3.44 -20.18
C SER A 42 -12.50 2.21 -21.04
N ASN A 43 -13.51 1.79 -21.82
CA ASN A 43 -13.56 0.71 -22.84
C ASN A 43 -13.97 -0.67 -22.29
N SER A 44 -15.22 -1.14 -22.36
CA SER A 44 -16.11 -1.42 -23.52
C SER A 44 -15.62 -2.55 -24.45
N ALA A 45 -16.44 -3.61 -24.52
CA ALA A 45 -16.51 -4.71 -25.50
C ALA A 45 -15.50 -5.88 -25.49
N THR A 46 -14.45 -5.86 -24.68
CA THR A 46 -13.61 -7.03 -24.36
C THR A 46 -13.25 -6.93 -22.88
N GLY A 47 -13.12 -8.04 -22.15
CA GLY A 47 -13.08 -8.04 -20.68
C GLY A 47 -12.21 -6.92 -20.07
N ALA A 48 -12.73 -6.24 -19.05
CA ALA A 48 -12.06 -5.10 -18.42
C ALA A 48 -10.66 -5.52 -17.92
N THR A 49 -9.61 -4.91 -18.47
CA THR A 49 -8.24 -5.10 -18.00
C THR A 49 -7.94 -4.03 -16.96
N ALA A 50 -7.59 -4.45 -15.75
CA ALA A 50 -7.15 -3.56 -14.68
C ALA A 50 -5.65 -3.74 -14.42
N SER A 51 -4.98 -2.66 -14.02
CA SER A 51 -3.60 -2.72 -13.52
C SER A 51 -3.62 -2.90 -12.00
N PHE A 52 -2.72 -3.71 -11.46
CA PHE A 52 -2.57 -3.89 -10.01
C PHE A 52 -1.12 -3.56 -9.61
N PRO A 53 -0.89 -2.61 -8.70
CA PRO A 53 0.45 -2.13 -8.39
C PRO A 53 1.14 -3.10 -7.42
N PHE A 54 2.27 -3.67 -7.83
CA PHE A 54 3.14 -4.40 -6.92
C PHE A 54 4.34 -3.53 -6.53
N LEU A 55 4.13 -2.65 -5.55
CA LEU A 55 5.13 -1.65 -5.13
C LEU A 55 5.76 -2.00 -3.78
N MET A 56 7.05 -1.70 -3.65
CA MET A 56 7.75 -1.78 -2.36
C MET A 56 7.27 -0.66 -1.42
N PRO A 57 7.06 -0.92 -0.12
CA PRO A 57 6.52 0.06 0.82
C PRO A 57 7.64 0.96 1.36
N ASN A 58 7.96 2.04 0.64
CA ASN A 58 8.88 3.10 1.08
C ASN A 58 10.21 2.58 1.66
N VAL A 59 10.82 1.60 0.99
CA VAL A 59 12.09 1.00 1.41
C VAL A 59 13.29 1.86 1.00
N SER A 60 14.32 1.89 1.84
CA SER A 60 15.61 2.53 1.54
C SER A 60 16.75 1.56 1.86
N PRO A 61 17.14 0.69 0.92
CA PRO A 61 18.26 -0.23 1.10
C PRO A 61 19.56 0.52 1.46
N GLN A 62 20.27 0.07 2.48
CA GLN A 62 21.56 0.65 2.91
C GLN A 62 22.76 -0.21 2.48
N THR A 63 22.49 -1.44 2.07
CA THR A 63 23.51 -2.42 1.68
C THR A 63 23.44 -2.64 0.16
N PRO A 64 24.58 -2.56 -0.56
CA PRO A 64 24.63 -2.94 -1.97
C PRO A 64 24.15 -4.38 -2.19
N ASP A 65 23.52 -4.63 -3.34
CA ASP A 65 23.04 -5.96 -3.75
C ASP A 65 22.03 -6.62 -2.76
N LEU A 66 21.35 -5.81 -1.94
CA LEU A 66 20.29 -6.30 -1.06
C LEU A 66 19.04 -6.67 -1.85
N TYR A 67 18.63 -7.93 -1.74
CA TYR A 67 17.39 -8.44 -2.34
C TYR A 67 16.25 -8.32 -1.36
N LEU A 68 15.35 -7.36 -1.58
CA LEU A 68 14.18 -7.13 -0.75
C LEU A 68 12.93 -7.79 -1.33
N CYS A 69 12.15 -8.39 -0.44
CA CYS A 69 10.87 -9.03 -0.72
C CYS A 69 9.74 -8.27 -0.01
N THR A 70 8.60 -8.11 -0.67
CA THR A 70 7.34 -7.60 -0.09
C THR A 70 6.21 -8.52 -0.54
N PRO A 71 5.34 -9.00 0.37
CA PRO A 71 4.19 -9.81 0.01
C PRO A 71 3.01 -8.91 -0.32
N ILE A 72 2.26 -9.24 -1.38
CA ILE A 72 1.02 -8.53 -1.72
C ILE A 72 -0.08 -9.57 -1.84
N LYS A 73 -1.11 -9.40 -1.01
CA LYS A 73 -2.26 -10.31 -0.99
C LYS A 73 -3.23 -9.95 -2.11
N VAL A 74 -3.47 -10.91 -2.98
CA VAL A 74 -4.56 -10.84 -3.95
C VAL A 74 -5.84 -11.41 -3.34
N ASP A 75 -7.00 -10.99 -3.84
CA ASP A 75 -8.28 -11.56 -3.45
C ASP A 75 -8.34 -13.05 -3.87
N PRO A 76 -8.41 -14.00 -2.94
CA PRO A 76 -8.42 -15.42 -3.26
C PRO A 76 -9.76 -15.90 -3.83
N THR A 77 -10.81 -15.08 -3.80
CA THR A 77 -12.15 -15.46 -4.28
C THR A 77 -12.37 -15.14 -5.76
N THR A 78 -11.49 -14.34 -6.35
CA THR A 78 -11.58 -13.89 -7.73
C THR A 78 -10.45 -14.51 -8.55
N THR A 79 -10.78 -15.06 -9.72
CA THR A 79 -9.77 -15.55 -10.68
C THR A 79 -9.28 -14.40 -11.55
N TYR A 80 -7.98 -14.12 -11.47
CA TYR A 80 -7.30 -13.14 -12.30
C TYR A 80 -6.40 -13.83 -13.33
N TYR A 81 -6.21 -13.19 -14.48
CA TYR A 81 -5.25 -13.62 -15.50
C TYR A 81 -4.23 -12.50 -15.71
N ILE A 82 -2.96 -12.81 -15.57
CA ILE A 82 -1.87 -11.87 -15.84
C ILE A 82 -1.68 -11.81 -17.35
N VAL A 83 -2.02 -10.69 -17.97
CA VAL A 83 -1.95 -10.48 -19.43
C VAL A 83 -0.80 -9.56 -19.85
N GLY A 84 -0.06 -9.00 -18.89
CA GLY A 84 1.07 -8.12 -19.17
C GLY A 84 1.74 -7.59 -17.90
N PHE A 85 2.92 -7.00 -18.07
CA PHE A 85 3.69 -6.37 -17.00
C PHE A 85 4.09 -4.95 -17.42
N ASN A 86 4.00 -4.01 -16.49
CA ASN A 86 4.47 -2.63 -16.67
C ASN A 86 5.45 -2.27 -15.53
N PRO A 87 6.77 -2.29 -15.76
CA PRO A 87 7.75 -2.07 -14.70
C PRO A 87 7.75 -0.60 -14.22
N ASN A 88 7.65 -0.39 -12.91
CA ASN A 88 7.86 0.92 -12.28
C ASN A 88 9.08 0.82 -11.34
N ALA A 89 10.23 1.29 -11.81
CA ALA A 89 11.51 1.12 -11.13
C ALA A 89 12.36 2.40 -11.17
N THR A 90 13.07 2.66 -10.08
CA THR A 90 14.10 3.71 -10.03
C THR A 90 15.41 3.12 -10.55
N MET A 91 15.81 3.53 -11.77
CA MET A 91 16.89 2.90 -12.55
C MET A 91 18.26 2.84 -11.83
N ASN A 92 18.52 3.76 -10.91
CA ASN A 92 19.77 3.81 -10.13
C ASN A 92 19.75 2.94 -8.87
N THR A 93 18.63 2.29 -8.53
CA THR A 93 18.49 1.49 -7.31
C THR A 93 18.02 0.07 -7.61
N ALA A 94 17.04 -0.09 -8.50
CA ALA A 94 16.50 -1.41 -8.84
C ALA A 94 17.29 -2.05 -10.00
N HIS A 95 18.01 -3.13 -9.71
CA HIS A 95 18.79 -3.87 -10.72
C HIS A 95 18.00 -5.03 -11.33
N HIS A 96 17.22 -5.74 -10.51
CA HIS A 96 16.32 -6.81 -10.94
C HIS A 96 15.00 -6.74 -10.18
N MET A 97 13.91 -7.11 -10.84
CA MET A 97 12.60 -7.30 -10.24
C MET A 97 12.10 -8.69 -10.59
N LEU A 98 11.67 -9.44 -9.58
CA LEU A 98 11.14 -10.79 -9.71
C LEU A 98 9.75 -10.80 -9.05
N LEU A 99 8.82 -11.54 -9.66
CA LEU A 99 7.47 -11.73 -9.14
C LEU A 99 7.23 -13.22 -8.96
N TYR A 100 6.69 -13.61 -7.81
CA TYR A 100 6.39 -14.99 -7.45
C TYR A 100 4.92 -15.10 -7.04
N GLY A 101 4.22 -16.15 -7.46
CA GLY A 101 2.95 -16.53 -6.88
C GLY A 101 3.15 -17.56 -5.77
N CYS A 102 2.54 -17.35 -4.60
CA CYS A 102 2.59 -18.26 -3.47
C CYS A 102 1.23 -18.34 -2.76
N GLY A 103 0.99 -19.46 -2.06
CA GLY A 103 -0.16 -19.56 -1.15
C GLY A 103 0.08 -18.76 0.13
N GLU A 104 1.32 -18.79 0.62
CA GLU A 104 1.77 -18.06 1.81
C GLU A 104 3.17 -17.47 1.60
N PRO A 105 3.43 -16.23 2.08
CA PRO A 105 4.76 -15.62 2.02
C PRO A 105 5.72 -16.31 2.99
N GLY A 106 7.03 -16.16 2.76
CA GLY A 106 8.05 -16.77 3.64
C GLY A 106 8.12 -16.16 5.04
N THR A 107 7.52 -15.00 5.27
CA THR A 107 7.43 -14.34 6.58
C THR A 107 6.21 -13.42 6.63
N SER A 108 5.81 -13.03 7.85
CA SER A 108 4.77 -12.03 8.12
C SER A 108 5.29 -10.59 8.11
N LYS A 109 6.61 -10.39 7.96
CA LYS A 109 7.20 -9.05 7.83
C LYS A 109 6.70 -8.37 6.55
N THR A 110 6.50 -7.06 6.60
CA THR A 110 6.10 -6.27 5.42
C THR A 110 7.17 -6.27 4.34
N THR A 111 8.44 -6.21 4.75
CA THR A 111 9.61 -6.27 3.87
C THR A 111 10.72 -7.07 4.54
N TRP A 112 11.44 -7.90 3.79
CA TRP A 112 12.58 -8.68 4.31
C TRP A 112 13.65 -8.95 3.25
N ASN A 113 14.83 -9.35 3.69
CA ASN A 113 15.88 -9.85 2.80
C ASN A 113 15.51 -11.25 2.30
N CYS A 114 15.33 -11.40 0.98
CA CYS A 114 14.91 -12.66 0.33
C CYS A 114 15.97 -13.77 0.42
N GLY A 115 17.23 -13.45 0.74
CA GLY A 115 18.31 -14.41 0.92
C GLY A 115 18.86 -15.08 -0.35
N GLU A 116 18.37 -14.72 -1.54
CA GLU A 116 18.75 -15.39 -2.80
C GLU A 116 20.15 -15.00 -3.32
N MET A 117 20.65 -13.80 -3.01
CA MET A 117 21.83 -13.23 -3.70
C MET A 117 23.03 -12.92 -2.80
N ASN A 118 22.87 -12.86 -1.48
CA ASN A 118 24.00 -12.61 -0.59
C ASN A 118 23.99 -13.52 0.64
N ARG A 119 24.61 -14.69 0.51
CA ARG A 119 24.85 -15.61 1.64
C ARG A 119 25.87 -15.08 2.65
N ALA A 120 26.55 -13.96 2.35
CA ALA A 120 27.57 -13.38 3.21
C ALA A 120 27.04 -12.28 4.15
N SER A 121 25.80 -11.79 3.96
CA SER A 121 25.18 -10.88 4.91
C SER A 121 24.72 -11.67 6.15
N GLN A 122 25.11 -11.22 7.35
CA GLN A 122 24.57 -11.74 8.61
C GLN A 122 23.14 -11.27 8.90
N GLU A 123 22.49 -10.63 7.93
CA GLU A 123 21.12 -10.14 8.03
C GLU A 123 20.14 -11.33 8.04
N GLU A 124 19.11 -11.23 8.88
CA GLU A 124 18.04 -12.22 8.95
C GLU A 124 17.30 -12.26 7.61
N SER A 125 17.27 -13.43 6.97
CA SER A 125 16.64 -13.66 5.66
C SER A 125 15.54 -14.71 5.73
N ALA A 126 14.57 -14.60 4.84
CA ALA A 126 13.55 -15.63 4.61
C ALA A 126 13.31 -15.78 3.10
N SER A 127 12.94 -16.98 2.65
CA SER A 127 12.57 -17.21 1.24
C SER A 127 11.37 -16.35 0.83
N PRO A 128 11.16 -16.07 -0.47
CA PRO A 128 9.97 -15.36 -0.92
C PRO A 128 8.66 -16.07 -0.54
N CYS A 129 8.63 -17.40 -0.68
CA CYS A 129 7.47 -18.25 -0.39
C CYS A 129 7.68 -19.04 0.91
N GLY A 130 6.58 -19.37 1.60
CA GLY A 130 6.59 -20.22 2.78
C GLY A 130 6.97 -21.68 2.46
N PRO A 131 7.40 -22.47 3.47
CA PRO A 131 7.93 -23.83 3.28
C PRO A 131 6.93 -24.83 2.68
N HIS A 132 5.62 -24.56 2.78
CA HIS A 132 4.55 -25.37 2.19
C HIS A 132 3.97 -24.77 0.90
N SER A 133 4.56 -23.67 0.41
CA SER A 133 4.15 -22.99 -0.80
C SER A 133 5.19 -23.19 -1.90
N ASN A 134 4.78 -23.84 -2.99
CA ASN A 134 5.59 -23.85 -4.20
C ASN A 134 5.45 -22.48 -4.90
N SER A 135 6.58 -21.95 -5.39
CA SER A 135 6.57 -20.82 -6.30
C SER A 135 5.81 -21.20 -7.57
N GLN A 136 4.71 -20.52 -7.84
CA GLN A 136 3.90 -20.66 -9.04
C GLN A 136 3.96 -19.33 -9.78
N VAL A 137 4.60 -19.32 -10.94
CA VAL A 137 4.48 -18.23 -11.91
C VAL A 137 4.10 -18.86 -13.23
#